data_AF-A0A5C7PIK4-F1
#
_entry.id   AF-A0A5C7PIK4-F1
#
_cell.length_a   1.000
_cell.length_b   1.000
_cell.length_c   1.000
_cell.angle_alpha   90.00
_cell.angle_beta   90.00
_cell.angle_gamma   90.00
#
_symmetry.space_group_name_H-M   'P 1'
#
loop_
_entity.id
_entity.type
_entity.pdbx_description
1 polymer ?
#
loop_
_entity_poly.entity_id
_entity_poly.type
_entity_poly.pdbx_seq_one_letter_code
_entity_poly.pdbx_strand_id
1 'polypeptide(L)'
;MNLSIKDVPDDVAERLRQRAARNHRSLQGELMAIVEQAAHEGVAAAALRQPSVARMTVEEVAAAARKRFPGGSPSSVDIIRRMRDTRNVPGHDDSTEL
;
A
#
# COMPACT_ATOMS: atom_id res chain seq x y z
N MET A 1 8.63 17.34 -15.94
CA MET A 1 7.34 17.74 -16.54
C MET A 1 6.70 18.77 -15.62
N ASN A 2 6.21 19.89 -16.15
CA ASN A 2 5.60 20.98 -15.38
C ASN A 2 4.12 21.13 -15.76
N LEU A 3 3.25 21.30 -14.76
CA LEU A 3 1.84 21.61 -14.93
C LEU A 3 1.61 23.04 -14.46
N SER A 4 1.03 23.87 -15.33
CA SER A 4 0.66 25.25 -15.01
C SER A 4 -0.84 25.41 -15.17
N ILE A 5 -1.49 25.91 -14.12
CA ILE A 5 -2.92 26.22 -14.11
C ILE A 5 -3.04 27.73 -14.23
N LYS A 6 -3.77 28.20 -15.23
CA LYS A 6 -4.05 29.62 -15.46
C LYS A 6 -5.41 29.99 -14.87
N ASP A 7 -5.59 31.28 -14.60
CA ASP A 7 -6.86 31.87 -14.17
C ASP A 7 -7.45 31.25 -12.89
N VAL A 8 -6.57 30.96 -11.92
CA VAL A 8 -6.99 30.49 -10.58
C VAL A 8 -7.62 31.67 -9.83
N PRO A 9 -8.88 31.57 -9.37
CA PRO A 9 -9.50 32.59 -8.54
C PRO A 9 -8.70 32.85 -7.25
N ASP A 10 -8.64 34.11 -6.82
CA ASP A 10 -7.81 34.53 -5.67
C ASP A 10 -8.21 33.82 -4.36
N ASP A 11 -9.52 33.59 -4.17
CA ASP A 11 -10.05 32.87 -3.02
C ASP A 11 -9.59 31.40 -3.00
N VAL A 12 -9.53 30.75 -4.17
CA VAL A 12 -9.04 29.38 -4.32
C VAL A 12 -7.54 29.33 -4.03
N ALA A 13 -6.76 30.26 -4.58
CA ALA A 13 -5.33 30.36 -4.34
C ALA A 13 -5.02 30.56 -2.85
N GLU A 14 -5.80 31.40 -2.17
CA GLU A 14 -5.64 31.67 -0.74
C GLU A 14 -5.98 30.45 0.12
N ARG A 15 -7.09 29.76 -0.18
CA ARG A 15 -7.44 28.52 0.52
C ARG A 15 -6.38 27.43 0.33
N LEU A 16 -5.76 27.33 -0.85
CA LEU A 16 -4.66 26.40 -1.10
C LEU A 16 -3.42 26.76 -0.28
N ARG A 17 -3.06 28.05 -0.18
CA ARG A 17 -1.95 28.51 0.67
C ARG A 17 -2.18 28.17 2.15
N GLN A 18 -3.38 28.46 2.66
CA GLN A 18 -3.75 28.14 4.04
C GLN A 18 -3.70 26.64 4.31
N ARG A 19 -4.21 25.82 3.38
CA ARG A 19 -4.15 24.37 3.48
C ARG A 19 -2.71 23.85 3.49
N ALA A 20 -1.86 24.38 2.60
CA ALA A 20 -0.43 24.03 2.57
C ALA A 20 0.27 24.39 3.89
N ALA A 21 0.02 25.59 4.43
CA ALA A 21 0.56 26.01 5.72
C ALA A 21 0.12 25.08 6.87
N ARG A 22 -1.16 24.69 6.91
CA ARG A 22 -1.69 23.73 7.90
C ARG A 22 -1.08 22.34 7.78
N ASN A 23 -0.78 21.90 6.57
CA ASN A 23 -0.15 20.60 6.31
C ASN A 23 1.38 20.65 6.38
N HIS A 24 1.97 21.80 6.70
CA HIS A 24 3.42 22.04 6.71
C HIS A 24 4.09 21.68 5.37
N ARG A 25 3.43 22.00 4.26
CA ARG A 25 3.89 21.71 2.89
C ARG A 25 4.06 23.00 2.10
N SER A 26 4.91 22.95 1.06
CA SER A 26 4.93 24.00 0.04
C SER A 26 3.65 23.97 -0.79
N LEU A 27 3.30 25.08 -1.44
CA LEU A 27 2.11 25.15 -2.30
C LEU A 27 2.15 24.09 -3.41
N GLN A 28 3.31 23.90 -4.04
CA GLN A 28 3.50 22.87 -5.06
C GLN A 28 3.35 21.46 -4.49
N GLY A 29 3.85 21.21 -3.28
CA GLY A 29 3.68 19.92 -2.59
C GLY A 29 2.23 19.64 -2.22
N GLU A 30 1.48 20.67 -1.80
CA GLU A 30 0.05 20.54 -1.53
C GLU A 30 -0.74 20.24 -2.82
N LEU A 31 -0.43 20.92 -3.92
CA LEU A 31 -1.02 20.63 -5.22
C LEU A 31 -0.74 19.20 -5.67
N MET A 32 0.50 18.73 -5.50
CA MET A 32 0.85 17.34 -5.84
C MET A 32 0.03 16.35 -5.02
N ALA A 33 -0.07 16.55 -3.70
CA ALA A 33 -0.85 15.67 -2.83
C ALA A 33 -2.35 15.62 -3.22
N ILE A 34 -2.94 16.76 -3.60
CA ILE A 34 -4.33 16.82 -4.07
C ILE A 34 -4.50 16.05 -5.39
N VAL A 35 -3.58 16.23 -6.33
CA VAL A 35 -3.62 15.55 -7.64
C VAL A 35 -3.43 14.04 -7.47
N GLU A 36 -2.48 13.62 -6.62
CA GLU A 36 -2.27 12.21 -6.28
C GLU A 36 -3.52 11.60 -5.65
N GLN A 37 -4.12 12.28 -4.66
CA GLN A 37 -5.35 11.81 -4.03
C GLN A 37 -6.49 11.67 -5.06
N ALA A 38 -6.70 12.68 -5.92
CA ALA A 38 -7.75 12.62 -6.94
C ALA A 38 -7.50 11.51 -7.98
N ALA A 39 -6.24 11.27 -8.36
CA ALA A 39 -5.87 10.15 -9.23
C ALA A 39 -6.16 8.80 -8.56
N HIS A 40 -5.91 8.69 -7.25
CA HIS A 40 -6.20 7.50 -6.46
C HIS A 40 -7.70 7.31 -6.19
N GLU A 41 -8.49 8.37 -6.01
CA GLU A 41 -9.94 8.29 -5.79
C GLU A 41 -10.66 7.67 -6.98
N GLY A 42 -10.24 7.96 -8.22
CA GLY A 42 -10.76 7.28 -9.41
C GLY A 42 -10.46 5.78 -9.40
N VAL A 43 -9.27 5.39 -8.93
CA VAL A 43 -8.87 3.99 -8.77
C VAL A 43 -9.59 3.33 -7.61
N ALA A 44 -9.81 4.02 -6.49
CA ALA A 44 -10.52 3.51 -5.32
C ALA A 44 -12.02 3.33 -5.61
N ALA A 45 -12.64 4.29 -6.29
CA ALA A 45 -14.01 4.14 -6.78
C ALA A 45 -14.13 3.02 -7.82
N ALA A 46 -13.14 2.85 -8.70
CA ALA A 46 -13.07 1.70 -9.61
C ALA A 46 -12.81 0.37 -8.86
N ALA A 47 -12.03 0.40 -7.79
CA ALA A 47 -11.76 -0.74 -6.92
C ALA A 47 -12.90 -1.03 -5.95
N LEU A 48 -13.89 -0.13 -5.77
CA LEU A 48 -15.18 -0.44 -5.15
C LEU A 48 -16.18 -0.95 -6.19
N ARG A 49 -15.99 -0.60 -7.47
CA ARG A 49 -16.58 -1.27 -8.63
C ARG A 49 -15.83 -2.55 -9.00
N GLN A 50 -15.30 -3.30 -8.02
CA GLN A 50 -14.91 -4.67 -8.35
C GLN A 50 -16.16 -5.35 -8.90
N PRO A 51 -16.07 -6.13 -9.99
CA PRO A 51 -17.14 -7.05 -10.31
C PRO A 51 -17.41 -7.84 -9.03
N SER A 52 -18.68 -7.96 -8.63
CA SER A 52 -19.02 -8.77 -7.47
C SER A 52 -18.30 -10.11 -7.64
N VAL A 53 -17.25 -10.34 -6.85
CA VAL A 53 -16.69 -11.69 -6.76
C VAL A 53 -17.90 -12.52 -6.37
N ALA A 54 -18.29 -13.46 -7.24
CA ALA A 54 -19.42 -14.32 -6.97
C ALA A 54 -19.23 -14.81 -5.53
N ARG A 55 -20.27 -14.67 -4.68
CA ARG A 55 -20.18 -15.11 -3.29
C ARG A 55 -19.84 -16.60 -3.31
N MET A 56 -18.56 -16.92 -3.15
CA MET A 56 -18.09 -18.27 -2.98
C MET A 56 -18.08 -18.58 -1.49
N THR A 57 -18.49 -19.79 -1.14
CA THR A 57 -18.30 -20.28 0.21
C THR A 57 -16.80 -20.52 0.46
N VAL A 58 -16.41 -20.58 1.74
CA VAL A 58 -15.02 -20.86 2.12
C VAL A 58 -14.56 -22.20 1.53
N GLU A 59 -15.48 -23.17 1.46
CA GLU A 59 -15.25 -24.50 0.91
C GLU A 59 -14.99 -24.45 -0.60
N GLU A 60 -15.75 -23.64 -1.35
CA GLU A 60 -15.55 -23.48 -2.78
C GLU A 60 -14.21 -22.81 -3.07
N VAL A 61 -13.80 -21.82 -2.27
CA VAL A 61 -12.50 -21.16 -2.40
C VAL A 61 -11.38 -22.17 -2.14
N ALA A 62 -11.52 -22.98 -1.09
CA ALA A 62 -10.55 -24.03 -0.77
C ALA A 62 -10.47 -25.10 -1.89
N ALA A 63 -11.59 -25.51 -2.46
CA ALA A 63 -11.64 -26.48 -3.56
C ALA A 63 -10.99 -25.92 -4.84
N ALA A 64 -11.27 -24.67 -5.18
CA ALA A 64 -10.67 -23.98 -6.32
C ALA A 64 -9.14 -23.85 -6.17
N ALA A 65 -8.67 -23.50 -4.96
CA ALA A 65 -7.25 -23.40 -4.66
C ALA A 65 -6.54 -24.76 -4.82
N ARG A 66 -7.13 -25.85 -4.30
CA ARG A 66 -6.59 -27.21 -4.45
C ARG A 66 -6.53 -27.66 -5.91
N LYS A 67 -7.55 -27.33 -6.71
CA LYS A 67 -7.56 -27.62 -8.14
C LYS A 67 -6.49 -26.81 -8.90
N ARG A 68 -6.30 -25.55 -8.52
CA ARG A 68 -5.34 -24.66 -9.17
C ARG A 68 -3.89 -24.99 -8.80
N PHE A 69 -3.67 -25.47 -7.58
CA PHE A 69 -2.37 -25.83 -7.04
C PHE A 69 -2.39 -27.28 -6.50
N PRO A 70 -2.36 -28.29 -7.39
CA PRO A 70 -2.48 -29.69 -7.00
C PRO A 70 -1.31 -30.19 -6.13
N GLY A 71 -0.14 -29.54 -6.21
CA GLY A 71 1.01 -29.79 -5.33
C GLY A 71 1.02 -28.94 -4.05
N GLY A 72 -0.03 -28.16 -3.80
CA GLY A 72 -0.07 -27.18 -2.72
C GLY A 72 0.83 -25.97 -2.96
N SER A 73 1.02 -25.18 -1.92
CA SER A 73 2.03 -24.12 -1.86
C SER A 73 3.14 -24.52 -0.89
N PRO A 74 4.36 -23.96 -1.02
CA PRO A 74 5.40 -24.15 -0.02
C PRO A 74 4.85 -23.86 1.38
N SER A 75 5.10 -24.78 2.32
CA SER A 75 4.67 -24.64 3.70
C SER A 75 5.27 -23.39 4.31
N SER A 76 4.43 -22.37 4.53
CA SER A 76 4.85 -21.15 5.22
C SER A 76 5.33 -21.46 6.64
N VAL A 77 4.81 -22.52 7.26
CA VAL A 77 5.25 -23.00 8.58
C VAL A 77 6.71 -23.42 8.56
N ASP A 78 7.15 -24.14 7.52
CA ASP A 78 8.55 -24.59 7.43
C ASP A 78 9.50 -23.42 7.17
N ILE A 79 9.05 -22.40 6.42
CA ILE A 79 9.80 -21.16 6.22
C ILE A 79 9.96 -20.42 7.55
N ILE A 80 8.88 -20.26 8.31
CA ILE A 80 8.88 -19.55 9.61
C ILE A 80 9.74 -20.30 10.64
N ARG A 81 9.66 -21.63 10.69
CA ARG A 81 10.49 -22.45 11.58
C ARG A 81 11.97 -22.26 11.28
N ARG A 82 12.37 -22.41 10.01
CA ARG A 82 13.75 -22.18 9.58
C ARG A 82 14.24 -20.79 9.97
N MET A 83 13.45 -19.74 9.74
CA MET A 83 13.81 -18.37 10.11
C MET A 83 13.98 -18.16 11.62
N ARG A 84 13.14 -18.82 12.43
CA ARG A 84 13.25 -18.78 13.89
C ARG A 84 14.49 -19.53 14.35
N ASP A 85 14.72 -20.72 13.83
CA ASP A 85 15.82 -21.58 14.26
C ASP A 85 17.17 -20.97 13.87
N THR A 86 17.26 -20.30 12.72
CA THR A 86 18.44 -19.49 12.36
C THR A 86 18.66 -18.28 13.26
N ARG A 87 17.61 -17.77 13.91
CA ARG A 87 17.70 -16.65 14.86
C ARG A 87 18.03 -17.11 16.28
N ASN A 88 17.73 -18.36 16.61
CA ASN A 88 17.87 -18.93 17.95
C ASN A 88 19.08 -19.87 18.08
N VAL A 89 20.14 -19.65 17.29
CA VAL A 89 21.39 -20.41 17.46
C VAL A 89 22.00 -20.00 18.81
N PRO A 90 22.19 -20.92 19.77
CA PRO A 90 22.87 -20.60 21.02
C PRO A 90 24.36 -20.42 20.72
N GLY A 91 24.90 -19.22 20.94
CA GLY A 91 26.34 -18.96 20.88
C GLY A 91 26.82 -17.85 19.95
N HIS A 92 25.99 -16.90 19.52
CA HIS A 92 26.52 -15.62 19.01
C HIS A 92 26.71 -14.66 20.18
N ASP A 93 27.67 -14.99 21.04
CA ASP A 93 28.18 -14.05 22.04
C ASP A 93 28.98 -12.98 21.29
N ASP A 94 28.48 -11.74 21.37
CA ASP A 94 29.18 -10.51 21.01
C ASP A 94 30.56 -10.47 21.68
N SER A 95 31.60 -10.86 20.94
CA SER A 95 32.97 -10.42 21.22
C SER A 95 33.29 -9.29 20.27
N THR A 96 32.84 -8.10 20.66
CA THR A 96 33.39 -6.83 20.21
C THR A 96 34.80 -6.72 20.80
N GLU A 97 35.82 -7.19 20.07
CA GLU A 97 37.21 -6.82 20.37
C GLU A 97 37.62 -5.57 19.57
N LEU A 98 38.42 -4.75 20.28
CA LEU A 98 38.92 -3.40 20.01
C LEU A 98 39.65 -3.22 18.68
#